data_AF-A0A970UWS4-F1
#
_entry.id   AF-A0A970UWS4-F1
#
_cell.length_a   1.000
_cell.length_b   1.000
_cell.length_c   1.000
_cell.angle_alpha   90.00
_cell.angle_beta   90.00
_cell.angle_gamma   90.00
#
_symmetry.space_group_name_H-M   'P 1'
#
loop_
_entity.id
_entity.type
_entity.pdbx_description
1 polymer ?
#
loop_
_entity_poly.entity_id
_entity_poly.type
_entity_poly.pdbx_seq_one_letter_code
_entity_poly.pdbx_strand_id
1 'polypeptide(L)'
;MKNLFLTLFVLVLVSCTNNPPSLEVQGKWKLVKVENTFALQSTDYSSENIIFDFSSSTVTVSGNTSANFYIADGEYPYTLSMENSLSTTFQTMTLTLKGEQYVYKRENNKMSLSLGYIDGDNLSFERQ
;
A
#
# COMPACT_ATOMS: atom_id res chain seq x y z
N MET A 1 -42.08 34.21 -30.55
CA MET A 1 -41.62 34.94 -29.36
C MET A 1 -41.59 33.99 -28.17
N LYS A 2 -40.48 34.02 -27.44
CA LYS A 2 -40.21 33.49 -26.10
C LYS A 2 -39.89 31.99 -25.96
N ASN A 3 -38.59 31.75 -26.10
CA ASN A 3 -37.78 30.68 -25.54
C ASN A 3 -38.17 30.37 -24.08
N LEU A 4 -38.23 29.09 -23.73
CA LEU A 4 -38.12 28.65 -22.34
C LEU A 4 -37.27 27.38 -22.28
N PHE A 5 -35.95 27.59 -22.25
CA PHE A 5 -34.99 26.55 -21.89
C PHE A 5 -35.12 26.31 -20.38
N LEU A 6 -35.62 25.14 -19.99
CA LEU A 6 -35.67 24.71 -18.60
C LEU A 6 -34.39 23.93 -18.29
N THR A 7 -33.39 24.62 -17.75
CA THR A 7 -32.11 24.03 -17.31
C THR A 7 -32.34 23.29 -16.00
N LEU A 8 -32.35 21.95 -16.04
CA LEU A 8 -32.45 21.11 -14.85
C LEU A 8 -31.06 21.02 -14.19
N PHE A 9 -30.92 21.69 -13.05
CA PHE A 9 -29.71 21.71 -12.23
C PHE A 9 -29.59 20.36 -11.51
N VAL A 10 -28.74 19.46 -12.02
CA VAL A 10 -28.44 18.17 -11.38
C VAL A 10 -27.52 18.45 -10.19
N LEU A 11 -28.07 18.45 -8.99
CA LEU A 11 -27.32 18.53 -7.74
C LEU A 11 -26.65 17.16 -7.49
N VAL A 12 -25.42 16.98 -7.98
CA VAL A 12 -24.61 15.81 -7.63
C VAL A 12 -24.14 16.01 -6.20
N LEU A 13 -24.87 15.43 -5.24
CA LEU A 13 -24.36 15.23 -3.90
C LEU A 13 -23.21 14.23 -3.99
N VAL A 14 -21.99 14.75 -4.16
CA VAL A 14 -20.76 13.98 -4.00
C VAL A 14 -20.70 13.60 -2.53
N SER A 15 -21.25 12.43 -2.20
CA SER A 15 -21.09 11.82 -0.90
C SER A 15 -19.62 11.42 -0.80
N CYS A 16 -18.79 12.29 -0.22
CA CYS A 16 -17.47 11.88 0.25
C CYS A 16 -17.68 10.90 1.40
N THR A 17 -17.78 9.61 1.08
CA THR A 17 -17.67 8.56 2.08
C THR A 17 -16.24 8.59 2.58
N ASN A 18 -16.03 9.10 3.79
CA ASN A 18 -14.79 8.89 4.55
C ASN A 18 -14.73 7.40 4.90
N ASN A 19 -14.40 6.58 3.90
CA ASN A 19 -14.21 5.16 4.12
C ASN A 19 -12.96 5.02 4.99
N PRO A 20 -13.04 4.31 6.13
CA PRO A 20 -11.85 4.00 6.89
C PRO A 20 -10.83 3.30 5.95
N PRO A 21 -9.51 3.47 6.19
CA PRO A 21 -8.49 2.80 5.39
C PRO A 21 -8.83 1.32 5.29
N SER A 22 -8.94 0.77 4.07
CA SER A 22 -9.29 -0.64 3.92
C SER A 22 -8.22 -1.48 4.61
N LEU A 23 -8.61 -2.32 5.56
CA LEU A 23 -7.77 -3.36 6.18
C LEU A 23 -7.30 -4.43 5.17
N GLU A 24 -7.60 -4.26 3.89
CA GLU A 24 -7.40 -5.27 2.87
C GLU A 24 -6.02 -5.11 2.24
N VAL A 25 -5.03 -5.78 2.86
CA VAL A 25 -3.75 -6.09 2.22
C VAL A 25 -3.86 -7.34 1.31
N GLN A 26 -4.92 -8.13 1.46
CA GLN A 26 -5.10 -9.40 0.77
C GLN A 26 -4.93 -9.29 -0.75
N GLY A 27 -4.31 -10.32 -1.32
CA GLY A 27 -4.09 -10.48 -2.75
C GLY A 27 -2.62 -10.38 -3.15
N LYS A 28 -2.39 -10.34 -4.45
CA LYS A 28 -1.06 -10.35 -5.06
C LYS A 28 -0.61 -8.94 -5.38
N TRP A 29 0.62 -8.64 -4.96
CA TRP A 29 1.24 -7.34 -5.12
C TRP A 29 2.61 -7.51 -5.74
N LYS A 30 2.83 -6.83 -6.85
CA LYS A 30 4.11 -6.78 -7.53
C LYS A 30 4.94 -5.64 -6.95
N LEU A 31 6.16 -5.91 -6.50
CA LEU A 31 7.10 -4.86 -6.12
C LEU A 31 7.53 -4.10 -7.38
N VAL A 32 7.48 -2.77 -7.32
CA VAL A 32 7.90 -1.91 -8.43
C VAL A 32 9.07 -1.01 -8.08
N LYS A 33 9.26 -0.69 -6.80
CA LYS A 33 10.33 0.22 -6.38
C LYS A 33 10.70 0.02 -4.92
N VAL A 34 11.99 0.15 -4.61
CA VAL A 34 12.51 0.35 -3.25
C VAL A 34 13.25 1.67 -3.23
N GLU A 35 12.93 2.55 -2.28
CA GLU A 35 13.58 3.85 -2.13
C GLU A 35 13.99 4.11 -0.69
N ASN A 36 15.16 4.72 -0.52
CA ASN A 36 15.65 5.21 0.75
C ASN A 36 15.95 6.71 0.58
N THR A 37 15.03 7.54 1.08
CA THR A 37 15.13 9.00 0.91
C THR A 37 16.33 9.58 1.66
N PHE A 38 16.71 9.00 2.81
CA PHE A 38 17.84 9.45 3.60
C PHE A 38 19.18 9.16 2.90
N ALA A 39 19.35 7.96 2.37
CA ALA A 39 20.54 7.54 1.62
C ALA A 39 20.56 8.09 0.18
N LEU A 40 19.48 8.76 -0.28
CA LEU A 40 19.29 9.18 -1.67
C LEU A 40 19.41 8.02 -2.67
N GLN A 41 18.92 6.84 -2.28
CA GLN A 41 18.97 5.63 -3.08
C GLN A 41 17.58 5.26 -3.59
N SER A 42 17.50 4.82 -4.84
CA SER A 42 16.27 4.30 -5.43
C SER A 42 16.62 3.19 -6.41
N THR A 43 15.93 2.07 -6.29
CA THR A 43 16.05 0.93 -7.19
C THR A 43 14.68 0.63 -7.80
N ASP A 44 14.62 0.63 -9.12
CA ASP A 44 13.44 0.28 -9.90
C ASP A 44 13.39 -1.24 -10.11
N TYR A 45 12.24 -1.84 -9.77
CA TYR A 45 11.96 -3.27 -9.92
C TYR A 45 10.78 -3.53 -10.87
N SER A 46 10.30 -2.52 -11.60
CA SER A 46 9.12 -2.62 -12.47
C SER A 46 9.25 -3.68 -13.57
N SER A 47 10.47 -3.98 -14.04
CA SER A 47 10.75 -5.04 -15.02
C SER A 47 10.87 -6.44 -14.41
N GLU A 48 11.14 -6.53 -13.11
CA GLU A 48 11.24 -7.80 -12.38
C GLU A 48 9.83 -8.34 -12.07
N ASN A 49 9.69 -9.63 -11.78
CA ASN A 49 8.41 -10.24 -11.38
C ASN A 49 8.42 -10.68 -9.92
N ILE A 50 8.72 -9.74 -9.02
CA ILE A 50 8.79 -9.98 -7.58
C ILE A 50 7.39 -9.81 -6.98
N ILE A 51 6.78 -10.90 -6.53
CA ILE A 51 5.39 -10.95 -6.08
C ILE A 51 5.31 -11.26 -4.59
N PHE A 52 4.52 -10.46 -3.88
CA PHE A 52 4.09 -10.66 -2.50
C PHE A 52 2.63 -11.07 -2.52
N ASP A 53 2.35 -12.31 -2.12
CA ASP A 53 1.00 -12.88 -2.07
C ASP A 53 0.50 -12.96 -0.63
N PHE A 54 -0.43 -12.07 -0.27
CA PHE A 54 -1.07 -12.01 1.05
C PHE A 54 -2.40 -12.77 1.06
N SER A 55 -2.50 -13.92 0.38
CA SER A 55 -3.75 -14.69 0.32
C SER A 55 -4.01 -15.60 1.53
N SER A 56 -3.07 -15.72 2.47
CA SER A 56 -3.19 -16.58 3.65
C SER A 56 -2.82 -15.82 4.93
N SER A 57 -2.60 -16.52 6.05
CA SER A 57 -2.03 -15.93 7.28
C SER A 57 -0.52 -15.65 7.20
N THR A 58 0.11 -16.07 6.11
CA THR A 58 1.49 -15.74 5.75
C THR A 58 1.49 -14.98 4.43
N VAL A 59 2.57 -14.25 4.16
CA VAL A 59 2.85 -13.71 2.84
C VAL A 59 3.87 -14.61 2.16
N THR A 60 3.56 -15.02 0.92
CA THR A 60 4.51 -15.73 0.06
C THR A 60 5.21 -14.73 -0.83
N VAL A 61 6.54 -14.68 -0.75
CA VAL A 61 7.40 -13.86 -1.61
C VAL A 61 8.04 -14.75 -2.67
N SER A 62 7.97 -14.31 -3.92
CA SER A 62 8.53 -15.05 -5.06
C SER A 62 9.16 -14.11 -6.08
N GLY A 63 10.18 -14.59 -6.80
CA GLY A 63 10.83 -13.86 -7.89
C GLY A 63 12.02 -12.99 -7.45
N ASN A 64 12.35 -12.93 -6.15
CA ASN A 64 13.55 -12.27 -5.62
C ASN A 64 14.66 -13.29 -5.31
N THR A 65 15.06 -14.07 -6.31
CA THR A 65 15.99 -15.20 -6.14
C THR A 65 17.40 -14.79 -5.70
N SER A 66 17.82 -13.56 -6.01
CA SER A 66 19.14 -13.04 -5.64
C SER A 66 19.14 -12.26 -4.32
N ALA A 67 17.99 -12.10 -3.67
CA ALA A 67 17.83 -11.31 -2.45
C ALA A 67 18.40 -9.88 -2.58
N ASN A 68 18.18 -9.25 -3.75
CA ASN A 68 18.72 -7.91 -4.07
C ASN A 68 18.22 -6.82 -3.12
N PHE A 69 17.10 -7.08 -2.44
CA PHE A 69 16.66 -6.36 -1.26
C PHE A 69 16.25 -7.39 -0.19
N TYR A 70 16.20 -6.94 1.07
CA TYR A 70 16.29 -7.72 2.32
C TYR A 70 15.16 -8.75 2.61
N ILE A 71 14.26 -9.01 1.65
CA ILE A 71 13.18 -10.00 1.73
C ILE A 71 13.33 -11.00 0.57
N ALA A 72 13.97 -12.14 0.84
CA ALA A 72 14.15 -13.21 -0.15
C ALA A 72 12.84 -13.96 -0.45
N ASP A 73 12.90 -14.88 -1.42
CA ASP A 73 11.81 -15.82 -1.67
C ASP A 73 11.53 -16.70 -0.44
N GLY A 74 10.26 -16.91 -0.14
CA GLY A 74 9.84 -17.71 1.00
C GLY A 74 8.45 -17.34 1.54
N GLU A 75 8.09 -17.96 2.66
CA GLU A 75 6.86 -17.65 3.38
C GLU A 75 7.18 -16.96 4.71
N TYR A 76 6.49 -15.87 5.00
CA TYR A 76 6.72 -15.08 6.19
C TYR A 76 5.41 -14.82 6.94
N PRO A 77 5.40 -14.91 8.28
CA PRO A 77 4.27 -14.43 9.04
C PRO A 77 4.12 -12.92 8.84
N TYR A 78 2.87 -12.47 8.71
CA TYR A 78 2.55 -11.05 8.75
C TYR A 78 1.34 -10.80 9.65
N THR A 79 1.27 -9.58 10.18
CA THR A 79 0.08 -9.07 10.86
C THR A 79 -0.25 -7.69 10.35
N LEU A 80 -1.53 -7.34 10.37
CA LEU A 80 -2.01 -5.99 10.09
C LEU A 80 -2.72 -5.48 11.35
N SER A 81 -2.27 -4.34 11.86
CA SER A 81 -2.88 -3.67 13.00
C SER A 81 -3.21 -2.24 12.64
N MET A 82 -4.32 -1.76 13.18
CA MET A 82 -4.66 -0.35 13.15
C MET A 82 -4.25 0.24 14.49
N GLU A 83 -3.34 1.22 14.48
CA GLU A 83 -3.06 1.98 15.69
C GLU A 83 -4.23 2.94 15.94
N ASN A 84 -4.95 2.67 17.03
CA ASN A 84 -6.03 3.52 17.48
C ASN A 84 -5.45 4.81 18.04
N SER A 85 -5.37 5.83 17.19
CA SER A 85 -5.22 7.21 17.64
C SER A 85 -6.49 7.66 18.36
N LEU A 86 -6.36 8.55 19.35
CA LEU A 86 -7.49 9.24 20.00
C LEU A 86 -8.35 10.04 18.99
N SER A 87 -7.85 10.20 17.77
CA SER A 87 -8.55 10.82 16.65
C SER A 87 -8.73 9.83 15.51
N THR A 88 -9.97 9.70 15.03
CA THR A 88 -10.30 8.94 13.81
C THR A 88 -9.65 9.51 12.55
N THR A 89 -9.13 10.73 12.62
CA THR A 89 -8.44 11.41 11.51
C THR A 89 -6.97 11.00 11.36
N PHE A 90 -6.37 10.40 12.40
CA PHE A 90 -4.95 10.03 12.42
C PHE A 90 -4.76 8.53 12.64
N GLN A 91 -5.63 7.71 12.04
CA GLN A 91 -5.47 6.25 12.07
C GLN A 91 -4.32 5.85 11.13
N THR A 92 -3.31 5.20 11.69
CA THR A 92 -2.21 4.61 10.94
C THR A 92 -2.38 3.10 10.95
N MET A 93 -2.15 2.49 9.79
CA MET A 93 -2.12 1.05 9.67
C MET A 93 -0.67 0.57 9.67
N THR A 94 -0.38 -0.42 10.49
CA THR A 94 0.95 -1.02 10.59
C THR A 94 0.88 -2.45 10.08
N LEU A 95 1.73 -2.77 9.12
CA LEU A 95 1.98 -4.13 8.69
C LEU A 95 3.27 -4.61 9.34
N THR A 96 3.22 -5.69 10.10
CA THR A 96 4.44 -6.34 10.61
C THR A 96 4.79 -7.49 9.69
N LEU A 97 6.00 -7.51 9.15
CA LEU A 97 6.50 -8.57 8.28
C LEU A 97 7.90 -8.96 8.72
N LYS A 98 8.11 -10.25 9.04
CA LYS A 98 9.42 -10.77 9.50
C LYS A 98 9.95 -10.02 10.74
N GLY A 99 9.05 -9.54 11.60
CA GLY A 99 9.39 -8.76 12.79
C GLY A 99 9.61 -7.26 12.55
N GLU A 100 9.69 -6.82 11.29
CA GLU A 100 9.81 -5.41 10.92
C GLU A 100 8.43 -4.76 10.80
N GLN A 101 8.30 -3.52 11.28
CA GLN A 101 7.04 -2.78 11.24
C GLN A 101 7.06 -1.73 10.13
N TYR A 102 6.05 -1.79 9.27
CA TYR A 102 5.85 -0.88 8.16
C TYR A 102 4.60 -0.06 8.37
N VAL A 103 4.69 1.24 8.15
CA VAL A 103 3.51 2.06 7.87
C VAL A 103 2.94 1.61 6.54
N TYR A 104 1.76 1.01 6.61
CA TYR A 104 1.01 0.54 5.45
C TYR A 104 0.11 1.67 4.93
N LYS A 105 0.18 1.90 3.62
CA LYS A 105 -0.80 2.72 2.91
C LYS A 105 -1.23 2.02 1.64
N ARG A 106 -2.50 2.16 1.29
CA ARG A 106 -3.07 1.68 0.03
C ARG A 106 -3.92 2.77 -0.58
N GLU A 107 -3.70 3.01 -1.86
CA GLU A 107 -4.49 3.90 -2.70
C GLU A 107 -4.80 3.16 -4.00
N ASN A 108 -6.05 2.73 -4.16
CA ASN A 108 -6.51 1.94 -5.30
C ASN A 108 -5.67 0.65 -5.50
N ASN A 109 -4.97 0.57 -6.63
CA ASN A 109 -4.10 -0.54 -7.05
C ASN A 109 -2.63 -0.33 -6.64
N LYS A 110 -2.34 0.63 -5.76
CA LYS A 110 -1.00 0.89 -5.25
C LYS A 110 -0.96 0.65 -3.75
N MET A 111 0.11 0.03 -3.29
CA MET A 111 0.42 -0.16 -1.88
C MET A 111 1.83 0.35 -1.61
N SER A 112 2.04 0.96 -0.44
CA SER A 112 3.37 1.29 0.07
C SER A 112 3.56 0.73 1.46
N LEU A 113 4.76 0.20 1.71
CA LEU A 113 5.23 -0.22 3.02
C LEU A 113 6.45 0.64 3.37
N SER A 114 6.29 1.55 4.32
CA SER A 114 7.34 2.47 4.75
C SER A 114 7.88 2.06 6.10
N LEU A 115 9.17 1.74 6.21
CA LEU A 115 9.80 1.58 7.50
C LEU A 115 9.71 2.92 8.27
N GLY A 116 9.14 2.90 9.47
CA GLY A 116 8.83 4.12 10.24
C GLY A 116 10.05 4.91 10.76
N TYR A 117 11.27 4.45 10.46
CA TYR A 117 12.53 5.10 10.83
C TYR A 117 12.96 6.09 9.74
N ILE A 118 13.69 7.14 10.14
CA ILE A 118 14.11 8.25 9.26
C ILE A 118 14.97 7.75 8.09
N ASP A 119 15.67 6.65 8.28
CA ASP A 119 16.58 5.99 7.35
C ASP A 119 16.01 4.68 6.77
N GLY A 120 14.71 4.41 6.99
CA GLY A 120 14.07 3.19 6.53
C GLY A 120 13.74 3.21 5.04
N ASP A 121 13.77 2.02 4.43
CA ASP A 121 13.32 1.83 3.06
C ASP A 121 11.80 1.95 2.93
N ASN A 122 11.36 2.52 1.81
CA ASN A 122 9.98 2.54 1.36
C ASN A 122 9.83 1.58 0.17
N LEU A 123 8.96 0.58 0.33
CA LEU A 123 8.64 -0.38 -0.72
C LEU A 123 7.34 0.04 -1.37
N SER A 124 7.33 0.14 -2.70
CA SER A 124 6.16 0.48 -3.49
C SER A 124 5.72 -0.72 -4.33
N PHE A 125 4.41 -0.94 -4.38
CA PHE A 125 3.82 -2.09 -5.04
C PHE A 125 2.64 -1.69 -5.93
N GLU A 126 2.37 -2.54 -6.92
CA GLU A 126 1.18 -2.50 -7.76
C GLU A 126 0.39 -3.80 -7.65
N ARG A 127 -0.93 -3.69 -7.66
CA ARG A 127 -1.85 -4.83 -7.62
C ARG A 127 -1.71 -5.66 -8.90
N GLN A 128 -1.67 -6.99 -8.76
CA GLN A 128 -1.78 -7.96 -9.86
C GLN A 128 -3.23 -8.42 -10.04
#